data_AF-Q4JQ49-F1
#
_entry.id   AF-Q4JQ49-F1
#
_cell.length_a   1.000
_cell.length_b   1.000
_cell.length_c   1.000
_cell.angle_alpha   90.00
_cell.angle_beta   90.00
_cell.angle_gamma   90.00
#
_symmetry.space_group_name_H-M   'P 1'
#
loop_
_entity.id
_entity.type
_entity.pdbx_description
1 polymer ?
#
loop_
_entity_poly.entity_id
_entity_poly.type
_entity_poly.pdbx_seq_one_letter_code
_entity_poly.pdbx_strand_id
1 'polypeptide(L)'
;QIRYKARLVTKGFSQRYDIDYSETFSPIVKHSSLHMSFAYAGAYDLRIHIVDQKTAFLHGELDEEVYMDQPPGYVSNSLPDYPCGMHRSIYSLKQSARQWHKKKDQALKYLGFMPLSADSNVYLRVTDGQIIIVAVYVDDLVIATG
;
A
#
# COMPACT_ATOMS: atom_id res chain seq x y z
N GLN A 1 28.79 -1.97 11.11
CA GLN A 1 27.80 -2.66 11.96
C GLN A 1 26.92 -3.52 11.07
N ILE A 2 26.84 -4.83 11.29
CA ILE A 2 26.04 -5.75 10.45
C ILE A 2 24.58 -5.65 10.90
N ARG A 3 23.67 -5.33 9.97
CA ARG A 3 22.21 -5.30 10.24
C ARG A 3 21.58 -6.57 9.70
N TYR A 4 21.20 -7.47 10.61
CA TYR A 4 20.43 -8.67 10.26
C TYR A 4 18.99 -8.27 9.91
N LYS A 5 18.46 -8.84 8.83
CA LYS A 5 17.07 -8.63 8.38
C LYS A 5 16.35 -9.97 8.42
N ALA A 6 15.20 -9.99 9.08
CA ALA A 6 14.23 -11.06 9.00
C ALA A 6 12.91 -10.49 8.47
N ARG A 7 12.11 -11.31 7.79
CA ARG A 7 10.79 -10.93 7.30
C ARG A 7 9.79 -12.01 7.69
N LEU A 8 8.71 -11.61 8.35
CA LEU A 8 7.54 -12.46 8.53
C LEU A 8 6.73 -12.45 7.24
N VAL A 9 6.39 -13.63 6.73
CA VAL A 9 5.64 -13.81 5.50
C VAL A 9 4.58 -14.89 5.74
N THR A 10 3.38 -14.69 5.21
CA THR A 10 2.31 -15.69 5.29
C THR A 10 2.39 -16.70 4.16
N LYS A 11 1.82 -17.88 4.39
CA LYS A 11 1.55 -18.87 3.35
C LYS A 11 0.32 -18.49 2.54
N GLY A 12 0.23 -17.29 1.97
CA GLY A 12 -1.02 -16.84 1.32
C GLY A 12 -1.47 -17.65 0.10
N PHE A 13 -0.65 -18.59 -0.39
CA PHE A 13 -1.09 -19.61 -1.35
C PHE A 13 -2.09 -20.63 -0.75
N SER A 14 -2.12 -20.79 0.57
CA SER A 14 -3.07 -21.66 1.26
C SER A 14 -4.40 -20.98 1.61
N GLN A 15 -4.54 -19.68 1.30
CA GLN A 15 -5.80 -18.96 1.52
C GLN A 15 -6.89 -19.43 0.56
N ARG A 16 -8.10 -19.57 1.07
CA ARG A 16 -9.29 -20.03 0.36
C ARG A 16 -10.21 -18.85 0.07
N TYR A 17 -10.64 -18.74 -1.18
CA TYR A 17 -11.65 -17.77 -1.61
C TYR A 17 -12.97 -17.99 -0.84
N ASP A 18 -13.67 -16.91 -0.51
CA ASP A 18 -14.90 -16.86 0.31
C ASP A 18 -14.75 -17.33 1.76
N ILE A 19 -13.53 -17.63 2.20
CA ILE A 19 -13.22 -17.96 3.60
C ILE A 19 -12.21 -16.96 4.15
N ASP A 20 -11.02 -16.90 3.53
CA ASP A 20 -9.91 -16.07 4.02
C ASP A 20 -9.81 -14.72 3.28
N TYR A 21 -10.48 -14.59 2.13
CA TYR A 21 -10.56 -13.38 1.34
C TYR A 21 -11.74 -13.44 0.35
N SER A 22 -12.28 -12.27 0.00
CA SER A 22 -13.32 -12.11 -1.03
C SER A 22 -12.87 -11.23 -2.21
N GLU A 23 -11.96 -10.28 -1.98
CA GLU A 23 -11.47 -9.37 -3.01
C GLU A 23 -9.95 -9.20 -2.94
N THR A 24 -9.28 -9.29 -4.09
CA THR A 24 -7.82 -9.17 -4.20
C THR A 24 -7.36 -8.01 -5.07
N PHE A 25 -8.27 -7.41 -5.83
CA PHE A 25 -7.93 -6.40 -6.81
C PHE A 25 -7.43 -5.11 -6.13
N SER A 26 -6.24 -4.66 -6.54
CA SER A 26 -5.69 -3.35 -6.21
C SER A 26 -5.46 -2.59 -7.50
N PRO A 27 -6.03 -1.39 -7.66
CA PRO A 27 -5.76 -0.59 -8.84
C PRO A 27 -4.32 -0.07 -8.81
N ILE A 28 -3.75 0.18 -9.99
CA ILE A 28 -2.41 0.75 -10.21
C ILE A 28 -2.58 1.94 -11.14
N VAL A 29 -1.74 2.97 -10.97
CA VAL A 29 -1.69 4.09 -11.92
C VAL A 29 -1.46 3.61 -13.34
N LYS A 30 -2.22 4.17 -14.30
CA LYS A 30 -2.02 3.89 -15.72
C LYS A 30 -0.68 4.48 -16.17
N HIS A 31 0.05 3.79 -17.02
CA HIS A 31 1.29 4.32 -17.60
C HIS A 31 1.09 5.66 -18.30
N SER A 32 -0.05 5.86 -18.98
CA SER A 32 -0.39 7.14 -19.60
C SER A 32 -0.48 8.27 -18.57
N SER A 33 -1.10 8.02 -17.42
CA SER A 33 -1.24 9.00 -16.34
C SER A 33 0.12 9.32 -15.71
N LEU A 34 0.98 8.31 -15.53
CA LEU A 34 2.34 8.51 -15.04
C LEU A 34 3.18 9.36 -15.99
N HIS A 35 3.14 9.07 -17.30
CA HIS A 35 3.81 9.88 -18.31
C HIS A 35 3.26 11.31 -18.36
N MET A 36 1.95 11.49 -18.21
CA MET A 36 1.34 12.82 -18.13
C MET A 36 1.82 13.59 -16.90
N SER A 37 1.95 12.95 -15.74
CA SER A 37 2.52 13.58 -14.54
C SER A 37 3.96 14.05 -14.78
N PHE A 38 4.79 13.25 -15.47
CA PHE A 38 6.15 13.64 -15.84
C PHE A 38 6.20 14.76 -16.86
N ALA A 39 5.36 14.70 -17.91
CA ALA A 39 5.27 15.74 -18.92
C ALA A 39 4.82 17.07 -18.31
N TYR A 40 3.83 17.04 -17.41
CA TYR A 40 3.38 18.20 -16.67
C TYR A 40 4.51 18.76 -15.78
N ALA A 41 5.20 17.89 -15.03
CA ALA A 41 6.33 18.32 -14.21
C ALA A 41 7.42 19.02 -15.04
N GLY A 42 7.79 18.46 -16.20
CA GLY A 42 8.76 19.08 -17.09
C GLY A 42 8.29 20.39 -17.71
N ALA A 43 7.00 20.51 -18.05
CA ALA A 43 6.44 21.72 -18.65
C ALA A 43 6.35 22.91 -17.68
N TYR A 44 6.19 22.64 -16.38
CA TYR A 44 6.02 23.64 -15.33
C TYR A 44 7.22 23.72 -14.36
N ASP A 45 8.37 23.14 -14.74
CA ASP A 45 9.60 23.11 -13.93
C ASP A 45 9.40 22.58 -12.50
N LEU A 46 8.55 21.55 -12.35
CA LEU A 46 8.31 20.89 -11.07
C LEU A 46 9.38 19.84 -10.80
N ARG A 47 9.72 19.68 -9.52
CA ARG A 47 10.60 18.62 -9.04
C ARG A 47 9.83 17.33 -8.84
N ILE A 48 10.40 16.22 -9.30
CA ILE A 48 9.88 14.87 -9.07
C ILE A 48 10.62 14.25 -7.90
N HIS A 49 9.85 13.77 -6.92
CA HIS A 49 10.32 12.99 -5.80
C HIS A 49 9.71 11.58 -5.87
N ILE A 50 10.55 10.56 -5.74
CA ILE A 50 10.11 9.17 -5.65
C ILE A 50 10.26 8.73 -4.21
N VAL A 51 9.17 8.26 -3.61
CA VAL A 51 9.13 7.78 -2.22
C VAL A 51 8.79 6.30 -2.22
N ASP A 52 9.74 5.48 -1.77
CA ASP A 52 9.55 4.05 -1.49
C ASP A 52 9.01 3.88 -0.06
N GLN A 53 7.76 3.43 0.07
CA GLN A 53 7.18 3.19 1.39
C GLN A 53 7.55 1.81 1.93
N LYS A 54 8.57 1.81 2.77
CA LYS A 54 8.94 0.62 3.54
C LYS A 54 7.77 0.15 4.38
N THR A 55 7.59 -1.17 4.44
CA THR A 55 6.53 -1.83 5.21
C THR A 55 5.11 -1.41 4.83
N ALA A 56 4.91 -0.93 3.61
CA ALA A 56 3.62 -0.59 2.99
C ALA A 56 2.44 -1.47 3.46
N PHE A 57 2.52 -2.79 3.26
CA PHE A 57 1.42 -3.69 3.61
C PHE A 57 1.11 -3.75 5.12
N LEU A 58 2.08 -3.50 6.01
CA LEU A 58 1.85 -3.50 7.47
C LEU A 58 0.99 -2.33 7.96
N HIS A 59 0.66 -1.39 7.08
CA HIS A 59 -0.27 -0.30 7.38
C HIS A 59 -1.71 -0.60 6.93
N GLY A 60 -1.91 -1.60 6.07
CA GLY A 60 -3.24 -2.07 5.69
C GLY A 60 -3.87 -2.84 6.85
N GLU A 61 -5.11 -2.48 7.18
CA GLU A 61 -5.93 -3.24 8.13
C GLU A 61 -6.67 -4.34 7.37
N LEU A 62 -6.83 -5.51 7.98
CA LEU A 62 -7.57 -6.61 7.37
C LEU A 62 -9.06 -6.43 7.65
N ASP A 63 -9.88 -6.48 6.60
CA ASP A 63 -11.35 -6.52 6.72
C ASP A 63 -11.81 -7.92 7.15
N GLU A 64 -11.09 -8.96 6.70
CA GLU A 64 -11.39 -10.36 6.97
C GLU A 64 -10.64 -10.88 8.20
N GLU A 65 -11.22 -11.89 8.85
CA GLU A 65 -10.57 -12.60 9.93
C GLU A 65 -9.60 -13.64 9.37
N VAL A 66 -8.29 -13.37 9.47
CA VAL A 66 -7.26 -14.25 8.92
C VAL A 66 -6.33 -14.72 10.03
N TYR A 67 -6.02 -16.01 10.00
CA TYR A 67 -5.14 -16.67 10.94
C TYR A 67 -3.87 -17.21 10.28
N MET A 68 -2.80 -17.32 11.05
CA MET A 68 -1.57 -17.98 10.64
C MET A 68 -0.98 -18.82 11.79
N ASP A 69 -0.10 -19.76 11.44
CA ASP A 69 0.71 -20.48 12.43
C ASP A 69 1.53 -19.47 13.26
N GLN A 70 1.74 -19.77 14.55
CA GLN A 70 2.61 -18.95 15.38
C GLN A 70 4.04 -18.93 14.79
N PRO A 71 4.68 -17.75 14.68
CA PRO A 71 5.99 -17.67 14.09
C PRO A 71 7.03 -18.41 14.94
N PRO A 72 8.03 -19.07 14.31
CA PRO A 72 9.12 -19.70 15.04
C PRO A 72 9.79 -18.71 15.99
N GLY A 73 9.96 -19.10 17.26
CA GLY A 73 10.52 -18.26 18.32
C GLY A 73 9.51 -17.36 19.06
N TYR A 74 8.24 -17.34 18.64
CA TYR A 74 7.15 -16.59 19.28
C TYR A 74 5.98 -17.49 19.69
N VAL A 75 6.20 -18.80 19.73
CA VAL A 75 5.17 -19.77 20.15
C VAL A 75 4.87 -19.61 21.64
N SER A 76 3.60 -19.51 21.99
CA SER A 76 3.13 -19.41 23.37
C SER A 76 3.37 -20.73 24.12
N ASN A 77 3.98 -20.64 25.32
CA ASN A 77 4.17 -21.81 26.18
C ASN A 77 2.86 -22.37 26.73
N SER A 78 1.85 -21.53 26.92
CA SER A 78 0.54 -21.96 27.44
C SER A 78 -0.39 -22.47 26.33
N LEU A 79 -0.18 -22.04 25.10
CA LEU A 79 -1.06 -22.31 23.95
C LEU A 79 -0.21 -22.56 22.69
N PRO A 80 0.58 -23.64 22.65
CA PRO A 80 1.54 -23.87 21.56
C PRO A 80 0.88 -24.12 20.20
N ASP A 81 -0.31 -24.73 20.19
CA ASP A 81 -1.04 -25.08 18.97
C ASP A 81 -2.09 -24.03 18.54
N TYR A 82 -2.19 -22.92 19.28
CA TYR A 82 -3.21 -21.92 19.00
C TYR A 82 -2.80 -21.03 17.81
N PRO A 83 -3.73 -20.67 16.91
CA PRO A 83 -3.39 -19.83 15.77
C PRO A 83 -3.12 -18.38 16.18
N CYS A 84 -2.29 -17.69 15.41
CA CYS A 84 -2.07 -16.26 15.52
C CYS A 84 -3.07 -15.51 14.63
N GLY A 85 -3.97 -14.73 15.25
CA GLY A 85 -4.89 -13.85 14.52
C GLY A 85 -4.16 -12.62 13.97
N MET A 86 -4.39 -12.30 12.71
CA MET A 86 -3.78 -11.15 12.04
C MET A 86 -4.74 -9.97 11.99
N HIS A 87 -4.29 -8.81 12.45
CA HIS A 87 -5.05 -7.55 12.35
C HIS A 87 -4.60 -6.66 11.19
N ARG A 88 -3.37 -6.87 10.68
CA ARG A 88 -2.76 -6.07 9.63
C ARG A 88 -2.35 -6.97 8.48
N SER A 89 -2.43 -6.43 7.27
CA SER A 89 -1.97 -7.15 6.10
C SER A 89 -0.44 -7.29 6.12
N ILE A 90 0.06 -8.41 5.64
CA ILE A 90 1.51 -8.64 5.48
C ILE A 90 1.80 -9.13 4.06
N TYR A 91 3.07 -9.17 3.66
CA TYR A 91 3.42 -9.72 2.36
C TYR A 91 2.87 -11.14 2.19
N SER A 92 2.44 -11.44 0.97
CA SER A 92 1.87 -12.73 0.52
C SER A 92 0.40 -12.99 0.79
N LEU A 93 -0.32 -12.20 1.59
CA LEU A 93 -1.79 -12.33 1.61
C LEU A 93 -2.38 -11.86 0.29
N LYS A 94 -3.42 -12.54 -0.16
CA LYS A 94 -4.11 -12.28 -1.43
C LYS A 94 -4.70 -10.87 -1.49
N GLN A 95 -5.16 -10.34 -0.37
CA GLN A 95 -5.79 -9.02 -0.26
C GLN A 95 -4.83 -7.88 0.16
N SER A 96 -3.54 -8.15 0.42
CA SER A 96 -2.63 -7.15 1.00
C SER A 96 -2.49 -5.89 0.16
N ALA A 97 -2.41 -6.04 -1.16
CA ALA A 97 -2.30 -4.90 -2.07
C ALA A 97 -3.54 -3.99 -1.99
N ARG A 98 -4.73 -4.60 -1.92
CA ARG A 98 -6.02 -3.89 -1.79
C ARG A 98 -6.10 -3.15 -0.46
N GLN A 99 -5.77 -3.80 0.65
CA GLN A 99 -5.83 -3.16 1.97
C GLN A 99 -4.84 -2.00 2.08
N TRP A 100 -3.66 -2.16 1.48
CA TRP A 100 -2.69 -1.08 1.40
C TRP A 100 -3.18 0.08 0.53
N HIS A 101 -3.79 -0.20 -0.62
CA HIS A 101 -4.39 0.83 -1.47
C HIS A 101 -5.47 1.63 -0.73
N LYS A 102 -6.41 0.96 -0.05
CA LYS A 102 -7.45 1.61 0.77
C LYS A 102 -6.85 2.54 1.82
N LYS A 103 -5.84 2.08 2.55
CA LYS A 103 -5.20 2.89 3.61
C LYS A 103 -4.53 4.14 3.03
N LYS A 104 -3.82 4.01 1.90
CA LYS A 104 -3.20 5.15 1.21
C LYS A 104 -4.24 6.15 0.70
N ASP A 105 -5.29 5.67 0.03
CA ASP A 105 -6.36 6.51 -0.49
C ASP A 105 -7.00 7.34 0.62
N GLN A 106 -7.33 6.70 1.76
CA GLN A 106 -7.84 7.39 2.94
C GLN A 106 -6.85 8.43 3.49
N ALA A 107 -5.57 8.07 3.59
CA ALA A 107 -4.53 8.97 4.09
C ALA A 107 -4.32 10.19 3.18
N LEU A 108 -4.26 9.99 1.86
CA LEU A 108 -4.12 11.07 0.87
C LEU A 108 -5.33 12.01 0.91
N LYS A 109 -6.55 11.45 0.94
CA LYS A 109 -7.79 12.24 1.08
C LYS A 109 -7.81 13.04 2.38
N TYR A 110 -7.40 12.44 3.50
CA TYR A 110 -7.28 13.15 4.78
C TYR A 110 -6.28 14.30 4.72
N LEU A 111 -5.19 14.14 3.96
CA LEU A 111 -4.22 15.19 3.67
C LEU A 111 -4.70 16.21 2.63
N GLY A 112 -5.97 16.19 2.22
CA GLY A 112 -6.56 17.15 1.28
C GLY A 112 -6.25 16.90 -0.19
N PHE A 113 -5.72 15.72 -0.54
CA PHE A 113 -5.54 15.33 -1.93
C PHE A 113 -6.83 14.76 -2.51
N MET A 114 -7.13 15.11 -3.76
CA MET A 114 -8.30 14.61 -4.49
C MET A 114 -7.87 13.71 -5.65
N PRO A 115 -8.44 12.49 -5.78
CA PRO A 115 -8.15 11.63 -6.92
C PRO A 115 -8.69 12.23 -8.22
N LEU A 116 -7.97 12.05 -9.32
CA LEU A 116 -8.40 12.45 -10.65
C LEU A 116 -9.51 11.53 -11.17
N SER A 117 -10.49 12.11 -11.87
CA SER A 117 -11.55 11.35 -12.54
C SER A 117 -11.02 10.44 -13.66
N ALA A 118 -9.93 10.85 -14.33
CA ALA A 118 -9.29 10.07 -15.38
C ALA A 118 -8.51 8.85 -14.86
N ASP A 119 -7.99 8.94 -13.62
CA ASP A 119 -7.23 7.90 -12.96
C ASP A 119 -7.25 8.10 -11.44
N SER A 120 -7.92 7.19 -10.72
CA SER A 120 -8.07 7.24 -9.27
C SER A 120 -6.78 7.01 -8.48
N ASN A 121 -5.66 6.70 -9.15
CA ASN A 121 -4.34 6.56 -8.53
C ASN A 121 -3.45 7.79 -8.75
N VAL A 122 -3.96 8.83 -9.43
CA VAL A 122 -3.31 10.13 -9.49
C VAL A 122 -4.13 11.11 -8.66
N TYR A 123 -3.47 11.77 -7.73
CA TYR A 123 -4.08 12.70 -6.81
C TYR A 123 -3.51 14.10 -7.03
N LEU A 124 -4.35 15.11 -6.91
CA LEU A 124 -3.97 16.50 -6.96
C LEU A 124 -4.29 17.18 -5.64
N ARG A 125 -3.43 18.11 -5.24
CA ARG A 125 -3.72 19.09 -4.22
C ARG A 125 -3.22 20.45 -4.68
N VAL A 126 -4.06 21.47 -4.53
CA VAL A 126 -3.69 22.86 -4.78
C VAL A 126 -3.50 23.54 -3.42
N THR A 127 -2.31 24.08 -3.17
CA THR A 127 -2.01 24.84 -1.95
C THR A 127 -1.24 26.10 -2.34
N ASP A 128 -1.70 27.28 -1.91
CA ASP A 128 -1.05 28.57 -2.18
C ASP A 128 -0.72 28.81 -3.67
N GLY A 129 -1.61 28.39 -4.56
CA GLY A 129 -1.44 28.50 -6.02
C GLY A 129 -0.48 27.47 -6.64
N GLN A 130 0.14 26.61 -5.83
CA GLN A 130 1.00 25.52 -6.29
C GLN A 130 0.22 24.21 -6.40
N ILE A 131 0.54 23.42 -7.42
CA ILE A 131 -0.07 22.12 -7.67
C ILE A 131 0.91 21.03 -7.24
N ILE A 132 0.45 20.16 -6.36
CA ILE A 132 1.15 18.94 -5.96
C ILE A 132 0.43 17.77 -6.60
N ILE A 133 1.15 16.98 -7.39
CA ILE A 133 0.66 15.76 -8.03
C ILE A 133 1.26 14.57 -7.31
N VAL A 134 0.43 13.59 -6.93
CA VAL A 134 0.89 12.31 -6.36
C VAL A 134 0.34 11.18 -7.21
N ALA A 135 1.21 10.46 -7.90
CA ALA A 135 0.87 9.23 -8.62
C ALA A 135 1.31 8.01 -7.80
N VAL A 136 0.38 7.09 -7.55
CA VAL A 136 0.59 5.88 -6.73
C VAL A 136 0.84 4.68 -7.62
N TYR A 137 2.05 4.12 -7.57
CA TYR A 137 2.42 2.89 -8.28
C TYR A 137 2.74 1.78 -7.29
N VAL A 138 1.76 0.92 -7.01
CA VAL A 138 1.90 -0.15 -6.00
C VAL A 138 2.43 0.41 -4.68
N ASP A 139 3.69 0.21 -4.31
CA ASP A 139 4.29 0.66 -3.05
C ASP A 139 5.02 2.01 -3.16
N ASP A 140 5.22 2.50 -4.39
CA ASP A 140 5.93 3.74 -4.68
C ASP A 140 4.97 4.92 -4.86
N LEU A 141 5.40 6.08 -4.39
CA LEU A 141 4.73 7.37 -4.64
C LEU A 141 5.64 8.23 -5.51
N VAL A 142 5.11 8.69 -6.63
CA VAL A 142 5.74 9.69 -7.50
C VAL A 142 5.07 11.03 -7.22
N ILE A 143 5.83 11.97 -6.67
CA ILE A 143 5.33 13.28 -6.25
C ILE A 143 5.95 14.35 -7.14
N ALA A 144 5.14 15.15 -7.82
CA ALA A 144 5.58 16.33 -8.55
C ALA A 144 5.13 17.60 -7.82
N THR A 145 6.06 18.50 -7.50
CA THR A 145 5.81 19.76 -6.80
C THR A 145 6.83 20.82 -7.18
N GLY A 146 6.43 22.10 -7.12
CA GLY A 146 7.34 23.25 -7.24
C GLY A 146 8.15 23.48 -5.97
#